data_AF-A0A1E5W4X0-F1
#
_entry.id   AF-A0A1E5W4X0-F1
#
_cell.length_a   1.000
_cell.length_b   1.000
_cell.length_c   1.000
_cell.angle_alpha   90.00
_cell.angle_beta   90.00
_cell.angle_gamma   90.00
#
_symmetry.space_group_name_H-M   'P 1'
#
loop_
_entity.id
_entity.type
_entity.pdbx_description
1 polymer ?
#
loop_
_entity_poly.entity_id
_entity_poly.type
_entity_poly.pdbx_seq_one_letter_code
_entity_poly.pdbx_strand_id
1 'polypeptide(L)'
;MEDDKAIKKAAERIARLLDQGMAGDSFRVRLASDVARAAADMALLRSRSSRSEFQRAVVCRLREQGHDAAVCMTSWRGKQDVSAGRYEYIDVVSMVTGKQATTPGERYIVDLGFTAEFAVARPTAAYASVLEALPGVLVARPKVVQQVVKVAGKAARRSLKGQGLTVPPWRKKRFVAAKWFAPYRRTMGDTAGHHAPVVASGDATMCRTVGFVHACS
;
A
#
# COMPACT_ATOMS: atom_id res chain seq x y z
N MET A 1 -24.46 -8.73 18.91
CA MET A 1 -24.31 -7.49 19.72
C MET A 1 -22.85 -7.24 20.15
N GLU A 2 -22.16 -8.22 20.74
CA GLU A 2 -20.76 -8.05 21.16
C GLU A 2 -19.78 -7.86 19.99
N ASP A 3 -19.93 -8.64 18.92
CA ASP A 3 -19.08 -8.51 17.72
C ASP A 3 -19.24 -7.15 17.03
N ASP A 4 -20.46 -6.60 16.95
CA ASP A 4 -20.71 -5.28 16.37
C ASP A 4 -20.07 -4.16 17.19
N LYS A 5 -20.17 -4.22 18.52
CA LYS A 5 -19.47 -3.28 19.42
C LYS A 5 -17.96 -3.35 19.20
N ALA A 6 -17.43 -4.56 19.06
CA ALA A 6 -16.00 -4.76 18.83
C ALA A 6 -15.55 -4.33 17.42
N ILE A 7 -16.43 -4.39 16.41
CA ILE A 7 -16.20 -3.85 15.06
C ILE A 7 -16.23 -2.32 15.08
N LYS A 8 -17.18 -1.68 15.77
CA LYS A 8 -17.22 -0.21 15.91
C LYS A 8 -15.96 0.33 16.59
N LYS A 9 -15.52 -0.30 17.68
CA LYS A 9 -14.23 0.02 18.34
C LYS A 9 -13.03 -0.16 17.40
N ALA A 10 -13.12 -1.07 16.42
CA ALA A 10 -12.08 -1.25 15.42
C ALA A 10 -12.04 -0.06 14.43
N ALA A 11 -13.18 0.50 14.04
CA ALA A 11 -13.26 1.70 13.20
C ALA A 11 -12.62 2.91 13.89
N GLU A 12 -12.99 3.19 15.15
CA GLU A 12 -12.39 4.26 15.96
C GLU A 12 -10.88 4.11 16.09
N ARG A 13 -10.40 2.87 16.28
CA ARG A 13 -8.97 2.58 16.36
C ARG A 13 -8.27 2.84 15.02
N ILE A 14 -8.90 2.54 13.89
CA ILE A 14 -8.32 2.78 12.56
C ILE A 14 -8.17 4.29 12.33
N ALA A 15 -9.23 5.07 12.59
CA ALA A 15 -9.18 6.53 12.47
C ALA A 15 -8.02 7.10 13.30
N ARG A 16 -7.94 6.73 14.58
CA ARG A 16 -6.86 7.17 15.47
C ARG A 16 -5.46 6.82 14.95
N LEU A 17 -5.25 5.61 14.43
CA LEU A 17 -3.95 5.18 13.88
C LEU A 17 -3.55 6.01 12.66
N LEU A 18 -4.51 6.37 11.82
CA LEU A 18 -4.26 7.16 10.62
C LEU A 18 -3.97 8.62 10.98
N ASP A 19 -4.73 9.20 11.92
CA ASP A 19 -4.60 10.58 12.41
C ASP A 19 -3.30 10.81 13.18
N GLN A 20 -2.96 9.90 14.11
CA GLN A 20 -1.75 10.02 14.93
C GLN A 20 -0.48 10.03 14.08
N GLY A 21 -0.47 9.30 12.96
CA GLY A 21 0.68 9.35 12.07
C GLY A 21 0.72 10.61 11.19
N MET A 22 -0.32 11.44 11.16
CA MET A 22 -0.32 12.73 10.46
C MET A 22 0.12 13.84 11.40
N ALA A 23 -0.23 13.74 12.69
CA ALA A 23 0.17 14.66 13.73
C ALA A 23 1.71 14.68 13.87
N GLY A 24 2.33 15.79 13.46
CA GLY A 24 3.78 16.00 13.51
C GLY A 24 4.57 15.54 12.28
N ASP A 25 3.91 14.92 11.29
CA ASP A 25 4.56 14.43 10.07
C ASP A 25 4.28 15.36 8.89
N SER A 26 5.00 16.49 8.87
CA SER A 26 4.79 17.52 7.82
C SER A 26 5.09 16.99 6.41
N PHE A 27 6.01 16.03 6.28
CA PHE A 27 6.31 15.38 5.01
C PHE A 27 5.11 14.55 4.54
N ARG A 28 4.54 13.72 5.42
CA ARG A 28 3.35 12.92 5.10
C ARG A 28 2.15 13.79 4.71
N VAL A 29 1.94 14.92 5.38
CA VAL A 29 0.86 15.86 5.05
C VAL A 29 1.04 16.41 3.63
N ARG A 30 2.24 16.89 3.29
CA ARG A 30 2.56 17.37 1.93
C ARG A 30 2.41 16.25 0.91
N LEU A 31 3.00 15.08 1.18
CA LEU A 31 2.91 13.91 0.30
C LEU A 31 1.46 13.49 0.05
N ALA A 32 0.59 13.50 1.07
CA ALA A 32 -0.82 13.19 0.90
C ALA A 32 -1.54 14.18 -0.03
N SER A 33 -1.25 15.47 0.09
CA SER A 33 -1.78 16.50 -0.81
C SER A 33 -1.28 16.30 -2.24
N ASP A 34 0.01 16.03 -2.42
CA ASP A 34 0.64 15.86 -3.74
C ASP A 34 0.15 14.59 -4.43
N VAL A 35 0.00 13.49 -3.69
CA VAL A 35 -0.61 12.24 -4.20
C VAL A 35 -2.06 12.48 -4.61
N ALA A 36 -2.84 13.22 -3.81
CA ALA A 36 -4.23 13.52 -4.15
C ALA A 36 -4.33 14.34 -5.44
N ARG A 37 -3.47 15.37 -5.60
CA ARG A 37 -3.37 16.18 -6.82
C ARG A 37 -2.97 15.33 -8.02
N ALA A 38 -1.89 14.55 -7.91
CA ALA A 38 -1.42 13.69 -8.98
C ALA A 38 -2.46 12.64 -9.41
N ALA A 39 -3.19 12.06 -8.45
CA ALA A 39 -4.26 11.11 -8.75
C ALA A 39 -5.47 11.76 -9.43
N ALA A 40 -5.76 13.04 -9.13
CA ALA A 40 -6.80 13.82 -9.80
C ALA A 40 -6.38 14.21 -11.22
N ASP A 41 -5.15 14.69 -11.42
CA ASP A 41 -4.59 15.01 -12.74
C ASP A 41 -4.65 13.79 -13.68
N MET A 42 -4.40 12.59 -13.14
CA MET A 42 -4.39 11.32 -13.89
C MET A 42 -5.73 10.56 -13.85
N ALA A 43 -6.82 11.19 -13.43
CA ALA A 43 -8.11 10.50 -13.20
C ALA A 43 -8.68 9.82 -14.46
N LEU A 44 -8.39 10.33 -15.66
CA LEU A 44 -8.84 9.70 -16.92
C LEU A 44 -8.27 8.30 -17.13
N LEU A 45 -7.03 8.05 -16.68
CA LEU A 45 -6.39 6.73 -16.79
C LEU A 45 -7.00 5.73 -15.81
N ARG A 46 -7.60 6.19 -14.70
CA ARG A 46 -8.25 5.30 -13.72
C ARG A 46 -9.41 4.52 -14.33
N SER A 47 -10.12 5.08 -15.32
CA SER A 47 -11.26 4.43 -15.98
C SER A 47 -10.91 3.81 -17.34
N ARG A 48 -9.86 4.31 -18.00
CA ARG A 48 -9.51 3.91 -19.39
C ARG A 48 -8.33 2.96 -19.49
N SER A 49 -7.60 2.75 -18.40
CA SER A 49 -6.35 2.01 -18.40
C SER A 49 -6.26 1.04 -17.22
N SER A 50 -5.24 0.18 -17.24
CA SER A 50 -4.97 -0.73 -16.14
C SER A 50 -4.56 0.03 -14.87
N ARG A 51 -4.76 -0.59 -13.70
CA ARG A 51 -4.28 -0.09 -12.41
C ARG A 51 -2.77 0.21 -12.44
N SER A 52 -2.00 -0.59 -13.17
CA SER A 52 -0.55 -0.45 -13.29
C SER A 52 -0.15 0.81 -14.06
N GLU A 53 -0.86 1.12 -15.15
CA GLU A 53 -0.65 2.36 -15.92
C GLU A 53 -1.02 3.59 -15.11
N PHE A 54 -2.17 3.56 -14.42
CA PHE A 54 -2.58 4.64 -13.54
C PHE A 54 -1.56 4.89 -12.42
N GLN A 55 -1.03 3.83 -11.78
CA GLN A 55 0.00 3.97 -10.76
C GLN A 55 1.31 4.53 -11.32
N ARG A 56 1.74 4.09 -12.51
CA ARG A 56 2.93 4.64 -13.18
C ARG A 56 2.78 6.13 -13.48
N ALA A 57 1.63 6.56 -14.00
CA ALA A 57 1.37 7.98 -14.28
C ALA A 57 1.43 8.84 -13.02
N VAL A 58 0.84 8.37 -11.91
CA VAL A 58 0.95 9.04 -10.60
C VAL A 58 2.39 9.10 -10.11
N VAL A 59 3.16 8.02 -10.26
CA VAL A 59 4.60 8.01 -9.91
C VAL A 59 5.38 9.03 -10.73
N CYS A 60 5.12 9.14 -12.04
CA CYS A 60 5.77 10.13 -12.90
C CYS A 60 5.48 11.54 -12.41
N ARG A 61 4.21 11.83 -12.11
CA ARG A 61 3.78 13.14 -11.59
C ARG A 61 4.41 13.49 -10.24
N LEU A 62 4.58 12.51 -9.35
CA LEU A 62 5.27 12.69 -8.07
C LEU A 62 6.77 12.94 -8.25
N ARG A 63 7.42 12.27 -9.21
CA ARG A 63 8.85 12.48 -9.53
C ARG A 63 9.11 13.86 -10.09
N GLU A 64 8.22 14.38 -10.95
CA GLU A 64 8.28 15.77 -11.43
C GLU A 64 8.24 16.80 -10.29
N GLN A 65 7.57 16.45 -9.18
CA GLN A 65 7.49 17.27 -7.97
C GLN A 65 8.67 17.05 -7.01
N GLY A 66 9.66 16.24 -7.39
CA GLY A 66 10.87 15.98 -6.61
C GLY A 66 10.76 14.87 -5.57
N HIS A 67 9.68 14.08 -5.56
CA HIS A 67 9.56 12.93 -4.66
C HIS A 67 10.35 11.72 -5.18
N ASP A 68 11.07 11.02 -4.30
CA ASP A 68 11.60 9.68 -4.60
C ASP A 68 10.47 8.65 -4.55
N ALA A 69 9.66 8.62 -5.62
CA ALA A 69 8.53 7.73 -5.79
C ALA A 69 8.85 6.58 -6.77
N ALA A 70 8.35 5.39 -6.49
CA ALA A 70 8.47 4.24 -7.38
C ALA A 70 7.27 3.30 -7.25
N VAL A 71 6.93 2.59 -8.33
CA VAL A 71 6.01 1.45 -8.22
C VAL A 71 6.74 0.33 -7.49
N CYS A 72 6.08 -0.21 -6.47
CA CYS A 72 6.53 -1.33 -5.70
C CYS A 72 5.59 -2.51 -5.92
N MET A 73 6.19 -3.64 -6.29
CA MET A 73 5.46 -4.85 -6.64
C MET A 73 5.83 -5.96 -5.67
N THR A 74 4.86 -6.42 -4.88
CA THR A 74 5.01 -7.62 -4.06
C THR A 74 4.54 -8.84 -4.84
N SER A 75 5.19 -9.97 -4.58
CA SER A 75 4.71 -11.27 -5.05
C SER A 75 4.94 -12.32 -3.98
N TRP A 76 4.00 -13.26 -3.87
CA TRP A 76 4.12 -14.36 -2.92
C TRP A 76 3.69 -15.66 -3.58
N ARG A 77 4.43 -16.73 -3.27
CA ARG A 77 4.09 -18.08 -3.70
C ARG A 77 2.94 -18.61 -2.86
N GLY A 78 2.11 -19.41 -3.48
CA GLY A 78 1.07 -20.14 -2.77
C GLY A 78 1.68 -21.08 -1.74
N LYS A 79 1.07 -21.14 -0.56
CA LYS A 79 1.26 -22.21 0.43
C LYS A 79 -0.12 -22.76 0.74
N GLN A 80 -0.25 -23.98 1.30
CA GLN A 80 -1.53 -24.69 1.52
C GLN A 80 -2.77 -23.79 1.73
N ASP A 81 -2.68 -22.80 2.63
CA ASP A 81 -3.79 -21.91 3.00
C ASP A 81 -3.94 -20.59 2.23
N VAL A 82 -2.97 -20.22 1.38
CA VAL A 82 -2.84 -18.91 0.75
C VAL A 82 -2.53 -19.10 -0.72
N SER A 83 -3.41 -18.64 -1.61
CA SER A 83 -3.15 -18.64 -3.05
C SER A 83 -1.99 -17.71 -3.42
N ALA A 84 -1.28 -18.03 -4.49
CA ALA A 84 -0.26 -17.15 -5.05
C ALA A 84 -0.91 -15.82 -5.47
N GLY A 85 -0.13 -14.74 -5.41
CA GLY A 85 -0.62 -13.42 -5.77
C GLY A 85 0.48 -12.41 -5.98
N ARG A 86 0.08 -11.30 -6.60
CA ARG A 86 0.89 -10.11 -6.84
C ARG A 86 0.09 -8.90 -6.40
N TYR A 87 0.78 -7.88 -5.91
CA TYR A 87 0.15 -6.60 -5.58
C TYR A 87 1.08 -5.44 -5.92
N GLU A 88 0.49 -4.33 -6.36
CA GLU A 88 1.22 -3.12 -6.73
C GLU A 88 0.73 -1.93 -5.89
N TYR A 89 1.70 -1.23 -5.31
CA TYR A 89 1.51 0.02 -4.57
C TYR A 89 2.64 0.99 -4.92
N ILE A 90 2.52 2.23 -4.49
CA ILE A 90 3.55 3.24 -4.69
C ILE A 90 4.38 3.36 -3.41
N ASP A 91 5.69 3.35 -3.57
CA ASP A 91 6.67 3.50 -2.51
C ASP A 91 7.35 4.86 -2.62
N VAL A 92 7.32 5.63 -1.53
CA VAL A 92 7.93 6.96 -1.49
C VAL A 92 8.93 7.03 -0.33
N VAL A 93 10.12 7.53 -0.59
CA VAL A 93 11.16 7.75 0.43
C VAL A 93 11.34 9.24 0.63
N SER A 94 11.23 9.71 1.88
CA SER A 94 11.53 11.10 2.20
C SER A 94 13.03 11.33 2.07
N MET A 95 13.44 12.32 1.29
CA MET A 95 14.86 12.70 1.22
C MET A 95 15.26 13.38 2.53
N VAL A 96 16.38 12.97 3.12
CA VAL A 96 16.98 13.69 4.26
C VAL A 96 17.98 14.69 3.69
N THR A 97 17.74 15.98 3.93
CA THR A 97 18.63 17.07 3.50
C THR A 97 19.40 17.65 4.69
N GLY A 98 20.62 18.13 4.46
CA GLY A 98 21.45 18.78 5.49
C GLY A 98 22.30 17.81 6.34
N LYS A 99 22.70 18.25 7.55
CA LYS A 99 23.62 17.53 8.46
C LYS A 99 23.18 16.10 8.85
N GLN A 100 21.94 15.71 8.55
CA GLN A 100 21.35 14.39 8.80
C GLN A 100 21.33 13.47 7.58
N ALA A 101 21.97 13.84 6.45
CA ALA A 101 22.05 13.03 5.23
C ALA A 101 22.70 11.64 5.43
N THR A 102 23.30 11.37 6.59
CA THR A 102 23.79 10.04 7.01
C THR A 102 22.69 9.11 7.52
N THR A 103 21.47 9.62 7.77
CA THR A 103 20.32 8.81 8.14
C THR A 103 19.51 8.43 6.90
N PRO A 104 19.14 7.15 6.74
CA PRO A 104 18.28 6.73 5.64
C PRO A 104 16.92 7.42 5.76
N GLY A 105 16.39 7.85 4.61
CA GLY A 105 15.08 8.47 4.50
C GLY A 105 13.94 7.62 5.05
N GLU A 106 12.87 8.27 5.51
CA GLU A 106 11.68 7.57 5.97
C GLU A 106 10.83 7.08 4.79
N ARG A 107 10.36 5.83 4.91
CA ARG A 107 9.58 5.15 3.89
C ARG A 107 8.07 5.32 4.11
N TYR A 108 7.35 5.60 3.03
CA TYR A 108 5.90 5.73 2.98
C TYR A 108 5.31 4.80 1.92
N ILE A 109 4.21 4.14 2.29
CA ILE A 109 3.39 3.34 1.38
C ILE A 109 2.22 4.21 0.94
N VAL A 110 2.06 4.31 -0.38
CA VAL A 110 0.95 4.98 -1.05
C VAL A 110 0.11 3.94 -1.79
N ASP A 111 -1.17 3.85 -1.46
CA ASP A 111 -2.11 2.92 -2.09
C ASP A 111 -3.36 3.66 -2.56
N LEU A 112 -3.53 3.76 -3.87
CA LEU A 112 -4.55 4.58 -4.51
C LEU A 112 -5.97 3.98 -4.48
N GLY A 113 -6.13 2.78 -3.92
CA GLY A 113 -7.41 2.07 -3.83
C GLY A 113 -7.55 1.24 -2.56
N PHE A 114 -7.03 1.75 -1.44
CA PHE A 114 -6.82 0.97 -0.22
C PHE A 114 -8.12 0.41 0.38
N THR A 115 -9.18 1.22 0.46
CA THR A 115 -10.49 0.78 1.02
C THR A 115 -11.10 -0.39 0.22
N ALA A 116 -10.91 -0.43 -1.10
CA ALA A 116 -11.42 -1.52 -1.95
C ALA A 116 -10.79 -2.88 -1.55
N GLU A 117 -9.56 -2.85 -1.03
CA GLU A 117 -8.88 -4.02 -0.50
C GLU A 117 -9.49 -4.57 0.78
N PHE A 118 -10.58 -3.99 1.31
CA PHE A 118 -11.32 -4.43 2.50
C PHE A 118 -12.82 -4.69 2.24
N ALA A 119 -13.33 -4.45 1.02
CA ALA A 119 -14.73 -4.70 0.69
C ALA A 119 -15.14 -6.17 0.89
N VAL A 120 -16.25 -6.42 1.58
CA VAL A 120 -16.80 -7.77 1.79
C VAL A 120 -18.18 -7.89 1.18
N ALA A 121 -18.58 -9.11 0.80
CA ALA A 121 -19.95 -9.37 0.41
C ALA A 121 -20.87 -9.15 1.63
N ARG A 122 -21.95 -8.39 1.45
CA ARG A 122 -22.96 -8.10 2.48
C ARG A 122 -22.33 -7.59 3.79
N PRO A 123 -21.71 -6.39 3.78
CA PRO A 123 -21.14 -5.82 4.99
C PRO A 123 -22.24 -5.60 6.04
N THR A 124 -21.98 -5.94 7.30
CA THR A 124 -22.87 -5.50 8.39
C THR A 124 -22.79 -3.98 8.53
N ALA A 125 -23.82 -3.35 9.10
CA ALA A 125 -23.79 -1.90 9.38
C ALA A 125 -22.58 -1.50 10.25
N ALA A 126 -22.19 -2.35 11.21
CA ALA A 126 -20.98 -2.14 11.98
C ALA A 126 -19.72 -2.18 11.10
N TYR A 127 -19.62 -3.13 10.16
CA TYR A 127 -18.47 -3.20 9.27
C TYR A 127 -18.43 -2.07 8.23
N ALA A 128 -19.57 -1.53 7.82
CA ALA A 128 -19.63 -0.32 6.99
C ALA A 128 -18.86 0.85 7.63
N SER A 129 -18.99 1.05 8.96
CA SER A 129 -18.21 2.08 9.67
C SER A 129 -16.69 1.87 9.61
N VAL A 130 -16.23 0.62 9.48
CA VAL A 130 -14.81 0.32 9.28
C VAL A 130 -14.36 0.72 7.89
N LEU A 131 -15.20 0.50 6.87
CA LEU A 131 -14.90 0.92 5.50
C LEU A 131 -14.89 2.44 5.36
N GLU A 132 -15.78 3.14 6.03
CA GLU A 132 -15.82 4.61 6.09
C GLU A 132 -14.59 5.20 6.79
N ALA A 133 -14.06 4.52 7.81
CA ALA A 133 -12.84 4.94 8.49
C ALA A 133 -11.55 4.67 7.67
N LEU A 134 -11.62 3.90 6.58
CA LEU A 134 -10.47 3.60 5.73
C LEU A 134 -10.36 4.63 4.59
N PRO A 135 -9.15 5.16 4.32
CA PRO A 135 -8.96 6.15 3.27
C PRO A 135 -8.96 5.46 1.90
N GLY A 136 -9.66 6.05 0.93
CA GLY A 136 -9.62 5.56 -0.46
C GLY A 136 -8.21 5.60 -1.05
N VAL A 137 -7.46 6.67 -0.74
CA VAL A 137 -6.04 6.81 -1.01
C VAL A 137 -5.27 6.80 0.31
N LEU A 138 -4.52 5.73 0.57
CA LEU A 138 -3.68 5.63 1.75
C LEU A 138 -2.33 6.28 1.48
N VAL A 139 -1.85 7.11 2.40
CA VAL A 139 -0.44 7.51 2.51
C VAL A 139 -0.03 7.28 3.96
N ALA A 140 0.84 6.32 4.24
CA ALA A 140 1.23 5.99 5.62
C ALA A 140 2.55 5.22 5.71
N ARG A 141 3.21 5.30 6.88
CA ARG A 141 4.41 4.52 7.18
C ARG A 141 4.09 3.01 7.25
N PRO A 142 5.01 2.10 6.85
CA PRO A 142 4.77 0.66 6.86
C PRO A 142 4.22 0.09 8.18
N LYS A 143 4.70 0.59 9.33
CA LYS A 143 4.23 0.18 10.66
C LYS A 143 2.73 0.49 10.87
N VAL A 144 2.29 1.67 10.44
CA VAL A 144 0.88 2.10 10.52
C VAL A 144 0.02 1.23 9.59
N VAL A 145 0.46 1.02 8.36
CA VAL A 145 -0.24 0.14 7.39
C VAL A 145 -0.45 -1.26 7.97
N GLN A 146 0.58 -1.83 8.60
CA GLN A 146 0.51 -3.16 9.19
C GLN A 146 -0.55 -3.24 10.30
N GLN A 147 -0.64 -2.21 11.14
CA GLN A 147 -1.61 -2.15 12.23
C GLN A 147 -3.03 -1.99 11.69
N VAL A 148 -3.25 -1.09 10.72
CA VAL A 148 -4.55 -0.88 10.08
C VAL A 148 -5.02 -2.16 9.39
N VAL A 149 -4.19 -2.79 8.57
CA VAL A 149 -4.48 -4.07 7.89
C VAL A 149 -4.87 -5.16 8.89
N LYS A 150 -4.17 -5.25 10.03
CA LYS A 150 -4.46 -6.23 11.08
C LYS A 150 -5.82 -5.98 11.73
N VAL A 151 -6.17 -4.72 12.00
CA VAL A 151 -7.44 -4.33 12.65
C VAL A 151 -8.60 -4.51 11.67
N ALA A 152 -8.53 -3.93 10.47
CA ALA A 152 -9.57 -4.04 9.46
C ALA A 152 -9.80 -5.50 9.04
N GLY A 153 -8.74 -6.28 8.84
CA GLY A 153 -8.87 -7.70 8.52
C GLY A 153 -9.53 -8.53 9.64
N LYS A 154 -9.35 -8.17 10.91
CA LYS A 154 -10.07 -8.80 12.04
C LYS A 154 -11.56 -8.46 12.00
N ALA A 155 -11.91 -7.20 11.78
CA ALA A 155 -13.29 -6.74 11.67
C ALA A 155 -14.01 -7.41 10.48
N ALA A 156 -13.35 -7.52 9.33
CA ALA A 156 -13.88 -8.19 8.14
C ALA A 156 -14.27 -9.64 8.43
N ARG A 157 -13.41 -10.38 9.14
CA ARG A 157 -13.70 -11.78 9.51
C ARG A 157 -14.86 -11.89 10.49
N ARG A 158 -15.00 -10.96 11.44
CA ARG A 158 -16.15 -10.92 12.35
C ARG A 158 -17.45 -10.65 11.59
N SER A 159 -17.44 -9.68 10.68
CA SER A 159 -18.59 -9.39 9.81
C SER A 159 -19.02 -10.61 9.00
N LEU A 160 -18.08 -11.29 8.33
CA LEU A 160 -18.37 -12.48 7.52
C LEU A 160 -18.94 -13.62 8.37
N LYS A 161 -18.31 -13.92 9.51
CA LYS A 161 -18.79 -14.95 10.44
C LYS A 161 -20.18 -14.64 11.00
N GLY A 162 -20.43 -13.40 11.38
CA GLY A 162 -21.75 -12.96 11.88
C GLY A 162 -22.86 -13.05 10.82
N GLN A 163 -22.50 -13.09 9.54
CA GLN A 163 -23.42 -13.31 8.42
C GLN A 163 -23.46 -14.77 7.93
N GLY A 164 -22.80 -15.70 8.64
CA GLY A 164 -22.71 -17.11 8.22
C GLY A 164 -21.86 -17.35 6.96
N LEU A 165 -21.04 -16.37 6.55
CA LEU A 165 -20.22 -16.46 5.34
C LEU A 165 -18.82 -17.00 5.65
N THR A 166 -18.36 -17.94 4.83
CA THR A 166 -16.99 -18.45 4.87
C THR A 166 -15.99 -17.35 4.50
N VAL A 167 -14.92 -17.22 5.28
CA VAL A 167 -13.85 -16.25 4.99
C VAL A 167 -13.05 -16.75 3.78
N PRO A 168 -13.07 -16.04 2.64
CA PRO A 168 -12.36 -16.52 1.47
C PRO A 168 -10.83 -16.42 1.64
N PRO A 169 -10.03 -17.22 0.91
CA PRO A 169 -8.59 -17.28 1.07
C PRO A 169 -7.88 -15.92 0.98
N TRP A 170 -8.33 -15.03 0.08
CA TRP A 170 -7.77 -13.69 -0.09
C TRP A 170 -8.04 -12.74 1.08
N ARG A 171 -8.92 -13.13 2.01
CA ARG A 171 -9.25 -12.40 3.25
C ARG A 171 -8.56 -12.97 4.48
N LYS A 172 -7.80 -14.07 4.33
CA LYS A 172 -6.97 -14.60 5.42
C LYS A 172 -5.87 -13.60 5.76
N LYS A 173 -5.51 -13.53 7.05
CA LYS A 173 -4.51 -12.58 7.59
C LYS A 173 -3.21 -12.57 6.79
N ARG A 174 -2.72 -13.76 6.40
CA ARG A 174 -1.46 -13.91 5.65
C ARG A 174 -1.56 -13.35 4.23
N PHE A 175 -2.66 -13.60 3.53
CA PHE A 175 -2.86 -13.09 2.18
C PHE A 175 -2.93 -11.56 2.17
N VAL A 176 -3.75 -10.97 3.05
CA VAL A 176 -3.92 -9.52 3.11
C VAL A 176 -2.61 -8.83 3.50
N ALA A 177 -1.85 -9.38 4.46
CA ALA A 177 -0.55 -8.82 4.82
C ALA A 177 0.49 -8.96 3.69
N ALA A 178 0.44 -10.04 2.90
CA ALA A 178 1.40 -10.27 1.81
C ALA A 178 1.36 -9.15 0.74
N LYS A 179 0.20 -8.51 0.53
CA LYS A 179 0.05 -7.39 -0.42
C LYS A 179 1.06 -6.26 -0.20
N TRP A 180 1.35 -5.90 1.05
CA TRP A 180 2.27 -4.79 1.36
C TRP A 180 3.60 -5.26 1.94
N PHE A 181 3.68 -6.49 2.46
CA PHE A 181 4.84 -6.96 3.26
C PHE A 181 5.51 -8.25 2.75
N ALA A 182 5.06 -8.83 1.64
CA ALA A 182 5.84 -9.89 0.98
C ALA A 182 7.12 -9.32 0.34
N PRO A 183 8.09 -10.16 -0.07
CA PRO A 183 9.23 -9.70 -0.85
C PRO A 183 8.76 -8.87 -2.05
N TYR A 184 9.39 -7.72 -2.23
CA TYR A 184 8.99 -6.74 -3.23
C TYR A 184 10.13 -6.34 -4.14
N ARG A 185 9.78 -5.92 -5.36
CA ARG A 185 10.66 -5.21 -6.28
C ARG A 185 10.18 -3.76 -6.40
N ARG A 186 11.10 -2.82 -6.16
CA ARG A 186 10.90 -1.39 -6.38
C ARG A 186 11.43 -1.08 -7.79
N THR A 187 10.60 -0.53 -8.66
CA THR A 187 11.07 -0.09 -9.98
C THR A 187 11.95 1.13 -9.78
N MET A 188 13.26 0.91 -9.66
CA MET A 188 14.25 1.97 -9.68
C MET A 188 14.13 2.64 -11.05
N GLY A 189 13.86 3.96 -11.09
CA GLY A 189 14.21 4.72 -12.29
C GLY A 189 15.73 4.64 -12.46
N ASP A 190 16.24 4.75 -13.69
CA ASP A 190 17.67 4.70 -14.00
C ASP A 190 18.47 5.78 -13.26
N THR A 191 18.76 5.54 -11.99
CA THR A 191 19.73 6.29 -11.21
C THR A 191 20.38 5.27 -10.30
N ALA A 192 21.51 4.76 -10.78
CA ALA A 192 22.40 3.89 -10.03
C ALA A 192 22.68 4.49 -8.65
N GLY A 193 22.42 3.72 -7.58
CA GLY A 193 22.56 4.20 -6.22
C GLY A 193 22.15 3.18 -5.15
N HIS A 194 22.82 2.03 -5.14
CA HIS A 194 23.13 1.18 -3.97
C HIS A 194 22.20 1.21 -2.73
N HIS A 195 20.95 0.76 -2.84
CA HIS A 195 20.30 0.06 -1.73
C HIS A 195 19.66 -1.23 -2.25
N ALA A 196 20.49 -2.26 -2.38
CA ALA A 196 20.05 -3.64 -2.58
C ALA A 196 19.40 -4.18 -1.29
N PRO A 197 18.44 -5.11 -1.39
CA PRO A 197 17.87 -5.78 -0.24
C PRO A 197 18.89 -6.74 0.39
N VAL A 198 18.97 -6.74 1.72
CA VAL A 198 19.65 -7.80 2.47
C VAL A 198 18.83 -9.09 2.32
N VAL A 199 19.28 -9.98 1.44
CA VAL A 199 18.85 -11.38 1.42
C VAL A 199 20.08 -12.27 1.28
N ALA A 200 20.18 -13.24 2.18
CA ALA A 200 21.23 -14.22 2.25
C ALA A 200 21.25 -15.13 1.00
N SER A 201 22.50 -15.40 0.58
CA SER A 201 23.05 -16.39 -0.35
C SER A 201 22.11 -17.44 -0.97
N GLY A 202 22.24 -17.60 -2.30
CA GLY A 202 21.76 -18.78 -3.02
C GLY A 202 21.69 -18.59 -4.54
N ASP A 203 22.83 -18.77 -5.20
CA ASP A 203 23.10 -19.06 -6.62
C ASP A 203 22.63 -18.13 -7.76
N ALA A 204 23.60 -17.85 -8.64
CA ALA A 204 23.54 -16.91 -9.74
C ALA A 204 23.04 -17.56 -11.04
N THR A 205 22.23 -16.83 -11.81
CA THR A 205 22.19 -16.99 -13.27
C THR A 205 21.97 -15.63 -13.92
N MET A 206 22.93 -15.26 -14.75
CA MET A 206 23.04 -13.99 -15.47
C MET A 206 22.10 -13.99 -16.68
N CYS A 207 21.08 -13.13 -16.69
CA CYS A 207 20.33 -12.79 -17.91
C CYS A 207 20.63 -11.35 -18.32
N ARG A 208 21.38 -11.22 -19.42
CA ARG A 208 21.65 -9.96 -20.10
C ARG A 208 20.33 -9.35 -20.58
N THR A 209 20.06 -8.10 -20.22
CA THR A 209 18.91 -7.35 -20.76
C THR A 209 19.43 -6.30 -21.72
N VAL A 210 18.95 -6.36 -22.96
CA VAL A 210 19.04 -5.29 -23.96
C VAL A 210 18.07 -4.18 -23.55
N GLY A 211 18.61 -2.96 -23.41
CA GLY A 211 17.84 -1.78 -23.04
C GLY A 211 16.94 -1.32 -24.18
N PHE A 212 15.66 -1.12 -23.88
CA PHE A 212 14.79 -0.26 -24.66
C PHE A 212 14.34 0.89 -23.74
N VAL A 213 14.85 2.08 -24.05
CA VAL A 213 14.42 3.35 -23.48
C VAL A 213 13.03 3.68 -24.02
N HIS A 214 12.07 3.86 -23.12
CA HIS A 214 10.86 4.63 -23.42
C HIS A 214 10.85 5.83 -22.47
N ALA A 215 11.15 6.99 -23.05
CA ALA A 215 10.90 8.28 -22.42
C ALA A 215 9.39 8.41 -22.13
N CYS A 216 9.04 9.00 -20.99
CA CYS A 216 7.67 9.44 -20.76
C CYS A 216 7.30 10.45 -21.85
N SER A 217 6.22 10.17 -22.58
CA SER A 217 5.46 11.10 -23.40
C SER A 217 3.99 10.93 -23.07
#